data_AF-A0AA96QNP2-F1
#
_entry.id   AF-A0AA96QNP2-F1
#
_cell.length_a   1.000
_cell.length_b   1.000
_cell.length_c   1.000
_cell.angle_alpha   90.00
_cell.angle_beta   90.00
_cell.angle_gamma   90.00
#
_symmetry.space_group_name_H-M   'P 1'
#
loop_
_entity.id
_entity.type
_entity.pdbx_description
1 polymer ?
#
loop_
_entity_poly.entity_id
_entity_poly.type
_entity_poly.pdbx_seq_one_letter_code
_entity_poly.pdbx_strand_id
1 'polypeptide(L)'
;MGNGLAHAHSDLSAEDSPPWLPVPPRRSKGLGSRSPRESAVGESSPFGFGHGKRSLFSREIGFVKLSPTQNMTLLIRTEHPEEEYRDIARQIMAYEHLHAEQVGFVQKSESPDADISLRMAGGEFCGNACMALAALTAAEEGLDPGRPMKVVLEVSGTKGLVMCHVVKQGNEYVCELAMPTPWAVESVTLTDGVGGRSALVRYDNSLHVVIETGRLDQVIREKAQSLAVRLGRTWNVSLVGVMLYDPNSNCLTPLVHVPALGSVVWERGCGSGTASLGAYLAWKNNASVVTSVIQPGGTMKVAADCVQGVLTGIRIEGAVRIVAEGKAYLQVA
;
A
#
# COMPACT_ATOMS: atom_id res chain seq x y z
N MET A 1 60.36 -22.11 -15.72
CA MET A 1 60.58 -21.32 -16.95
C MET A 1 59.56 -20.18 -16.94
N GLY A 2 59.98 -18.93 -17.18
CA GLY A 2 59.13 -17.72 -17.08
C GLY A 2 58.83 -17.32 -15.61
N ASN A 3 59.43 -16.28 -15.02
CA ASN A 3 59.27 -14.83 -15.26
C ASN A 3 57.85 -14.32 -14.94
N GLY A 4 57.58 -13.44 -13.97
CA GLY A 4 58.42 -12.89 -12.88
C GLY A 4 58.18 -11.39 -12.60
N LEU A 5 58.05 -11.01 -11.31
CA LEU A 5 58.31 -9.67 -10.72
C LEU A 5 57.37 -8.50 -11.16
N ALA A 6 57.14 -7.41 -10.39
CA ALA A 6 57.65 -6.97 -9.07
C ALA A 6 56.61 -6.10 -8.29
N HIS A 7 56.99 -5.65 -7.08
CA HIS A 7 56.21 -4.81 -6.15
C HIS A 7 56.35 -3.27 -6.35
N ALA A 8 55.47 -2.53 -5.65
CA ALA A 8 55.75 -1.35 -4.80
C ALA A 8 55.46 0.10 -5.30
N HIS A 9 54.61 0.77 -4.48
CA HIS A 9 54.60 2.16 -3.99
C HIS A 9 55.41 3.30 -4.67
N SER A 10 54.74 4.46 -4.79
CA SER A 10 55.31 5.80 -4.54
C SER A 10 54.21 6.83 -4.22
N ASP A 11 54.50 7.76 -3.29
CA ASP A 11 53.58 8.79 -2.76
C ASP A 11 53.51 10.10 -3.59
N LEU A 12 52.83 11.12 -3.02
CA LEU A 12 52.90 12.58 -3.29
C LEU A 12 52.02 13.12 -4.44
N SER A 13 51.43 14.32 -4.39
CA SER A 13 51.43 15.40 -3.37
C SER A 13 50.18 16.32 -3.48
N ALA A 14 50.09 17.35 -2.62
CA ALA A 14 48.89 18.11 -2.28
C ALA A 14 48.66 19.44 -3.07
N GLU A 15 47.51 20.06 -2.76
CA GLU A 15 47.18 21.51 -2.73
C GLU A 15 47.45 22.42 -3.95
N ASP A 16 46.38 23.10 -4.42
CA ASP A 16 46.31 24.57 -4.42
C ASP A 16 44.86 25.09 -4.63
N SER A 17 44.55 26.34 -4.26
CA SER A 17 43.22 26.97 -4.39
C SER A 17 43.31 28.48 -4.78
N PRO A 18 42.25 29.34 -4.63
CA PRO A 18 41.47 30.00 -5.70
C PRO A 18 41.95 31.48 -5.95
N PRO A 19 41.17 32.61 -5.99
CA PRO A 19 39.74 32.92 -6.23
C PRO A 19 39.44 34.15 -7.16
N TRP A 20 38.13 34.51 -7.26
CA TRP A 20 37.52 35.84 -7.56
C TRP A 20 36.77 36.15 -8.88
N LEU A 21 35.79 37.05 -8.71
CA LEU A 21 34.62 37.50 -9.51
C LEU A 21 34.90 38.87 -10.21
N PRO A 22 34.11 39.41 -11.19
CA PRO A 22 32.76 39.99 -10.91
C PRO A 22 31.71 40.10 -12.04
N VAL A 23 30.52 40.59 -11.64
CA VAL A 23 29.29 40.82 -12.44
C VAL A 23 29.16 42.30 -12.91
N PRO A 24 28.61 42.58 -14.11
CA PRO A 24 28.08 43.89 -14.51
C PRO A 24 26.54 43.89 -14.81
N PRO A 25 25.86 45.05 -14.98
CA PRO A 25 24.63 45.30 -14.21
C PRO A 25 23.32 45.54 -14.99
N ARG A 26 22.21 45.61 -14.25
CA ARG A 26 20.89 46.10 -14.74
C ARG A 26 20.95 47.58 -15.14
N ARG A 27 20.18 47.96 -16.16
CA ARG A 27 19.74 49.35 -16.41
C ARG A 27 18.21 49.44 -16.53
N SER A 28 17.70 50.63 -16.24
CA SER A 28 16.29 50.97 -16.13
C SER A 28 15.95 52.26 -16.91
N LYS A 29 14.66 52.64 -16.89
CA LYS A 29 14.00 53.80 -17.56
C LYS A 29 13.59 53.53 -19.02
N GLY A 30 12.46 54.04 -19.51
CA GLY A 30 11.51 54.97 -18.87
C GLY A 30 10.14 55.08 -19.56
N LEU A 31 9.33 56.02 -19.06
CA LEU A 31 7.89 56.19 -19.33
C LEU A 31 7.55 56.56 -20.78
N GLY A 32 6.33 56.21 -21.20
CA GLY A 32 5.62 56.82 -22.34
C GLY A 32 4.10 56.69 -22.18
N SER A 33 3.42 57.79 -21.86
CA SER A 33 1.96 57.82 -21.69
C SER A 33 1.24 58.06 -23.01
N ARG A 34 0.08 57.41 -23.21
CA ARG A 34 -1.04 57.86 -24.09
C ARG A 34 -2.25 56.92 -24.01
N SER A 35 -3.34 57.40 -23.42
CA SER A 35 -4.70 57.13 -23.89
C SER A 35 -5.14 58.34 -24.76
N PRO A 36 -6.32 58.37 -25.41
CA PRO A 36 -7.40 57.38 -25.43
C PRO A 36 -7.85 56.96 -26.84
N ARG A 37 -8.71 55.93 -26.91
CA ARG A 37 -9.83 55.86 -27.87
C ARG A 37 -10.86 54.86 -27.37
N GLU A 38 -12.10 55.32 -27.27
CA GLU A 38 -13.26 54.45 -27.10
C GLU A 38 -13.53 53.74 -28.42
N SER A 39 -13.86 52.45 -28.34
CA SER A 39 -14.59 51.75 -29.40
C SER A 39 -15.46 50.70 -28.73
N ALA A 40 -16.73 51.02 -28.53
CA ALA A 40 -17.73 50.06 -28.10
C ALA A 40 -17.94 49.03 -29.21
N VAL A 41 -17.60 47.77 -28.95
CA VAL A 41 -18.15 46.61 -29.64
C VAL A 41 -18.54 45.62 -28.54
N GLY A 42 -19.84 45.40 -28.40
CA GLY A 42 -20.34 44.40 -27.47
C GLY A 42 -20.32 43.03 -28.14
N GLU A 43 -19.57 42.09 -27.57
CA GLU A 43 -19.82 40.66 -27.76
C GLU A 43 -20.03 40.02 -26.39
N SER A 44 -21.27 39.58 -26.15
CA SER A 44 -21.66 38.86 -24.95
C SER A 44 -21.05 37.45 -24.97
N SER A 45 -19.98 37.24 -24.20
CA SER A 45 -19.51 35.88 -23.89
C SER A 45 -20.62 35.13 -23.13
N PRO A 46 -21.08 33.95 -23.62
CA PRO A 46 -22.12 33.18 -22.94
C PRO A 46 -21.61 32.39 -21.73
N PHE A 47 -20.30 32.41 -21.45
CA PHE A 47 -19.67 31.69 -20.34
C PHE A 47 -19.02 32.62 -19.33
N GLY A 48 -19.83 33.49 -18.74
CA GLY A 48 -19.51 34.01 -17.42
C GLY A 48 -19.54 32.87 -16.40
N PHE A 49 -18.38 32.52 -15.83
CA PHE A 49 -18.32 31.66 -14.64
C PHE A 49 -18.90 32.41 -13.44
N GLY A 50 -20.24 32.43 -13.37
CA GLY A 50 -20.94 32.84 -12.17
C GLY A 50 -20.44 32.02 -10.99
N HIS A 51 -20.25 32.68 -9.85
CA HIS A 51 -20.03 31.99 -8.58
C HIS A 51 -21.34 31.31 -8.15
N GLY A 52 -21.67 30.25 -8.88
CA GLY A 52 -22.83 29.40 -8.64
C GLY A 52 -22.65 28.66 -7.33
N LYS A 53 -23.68 28.76 -6.48
CA LYS A 53 -23.80 28.07 -5.19
C LYS A 53 -23.21 26.65 -5.25
N ARG A 54 -22.20 26.36 -4.42
CA ARG A 54 -21.79 24.97 -4.15
C ARG A 54 -23.04 24.19 -3.71
N SER A 55 -23.19 22.98 -4.24
CA SER A 55 -24.34 22.12 -3.95
C SER A 55 -24.52 21.92 -2.45
N LEU A 56 -25.75 22.07 -1.97
CA LEU A 56 -26.11 22.00 -0.53
C LEU A 56 -26.05 20.59 0.08
N PHE A 57 -25.61 19.58 -0.68
CA PHE A 57 -25.75 18.16 -0.32
C PHE A 57 -24.51 17.29 -0.59
N SER A 58 -23.33 17.88 -0.82
CA SER A 58 -22.10 17.13 -1.09
C SER A 58 -20.98 17.34 -0.07
N ARG A 59 -20.54 16.27 0.59
CA ARG A 59 -19.38 16.27 1.51
C ARG A 59 -18.08 16.16 0.72
N GLU A 60 -17.14 17.07 0.98
CA GLU A 60 -15.80 17.03 0.38
C GLU A 60 -14.90 16.04 1.14
N ILE A 61 -14.27 15.11 0.42
CA ILE A 61 -13.33 14.12 0.93
C ILE A 61 -11.97 14.33 0.26
N GLY A 62 -10.92 14.63 1.02
CA GLY A 62 -9.56 14.78 0.51
C GLY A 62 -8.84 13.44 0.48
N PHE A 63 -8.33 13.03 -0.68
CA PHE A 63 -7.74 11.70 -0.86
C PHE A 63 -6.40 11.72 -1.61
N VAL A 64 -5.59 10.68 -1.38
CA VAL A 64 -4.52 10.23 -2.27
C VAL A 64 -4.84 8.80 -2.70
N LYS A 65 -4.72 8.51 -4.00
CA LYS A 65 -4.83 7.16 -4.57
C LYS A 65 -3.44 6.61 -4.83
N LEU A 66 -3.15 5.43 -4.32
CA LEU A 66 -1.90 4.72 -4.49
C LEU A 66 -2.13 3.31 -5.05
N SER A 67 -1.04 2.72 -5.52
CA SER A 67 -1.01 1.39 -6.17
C SER A 67 0.10 0.51 -5.58
N PRO A 68 0.01 0.05 -4.32
CA PRO A 68 0.81 -1.05 -3.80
C PRO A 68 0.55 -2.35 -4.60
N THR A 69 1.47 -2.72 -5.50
CA THR A 69 1.35 -3.92 -6.37
C THR A 69 -0.01 -4.06 -7.07
N GLN A 70 -0.50 -2.93 -7.60
CA GLN A 70 -1.81 -2.76 -8.27
C GLN A 70 -3.06 -3.05 -7.43
N ASN A 71 -2.95 -3.34 -6.12
CA ASN A 71 -4.09 -3.20 -5.23
C ASN A 71 -4.36 -1.69 -5.07
N MET A 72 -5.47 -1.19 -5.61
CA MET A 72 -5.76 0.25 -5.59
C MET A 72 -6.21 0.68 -4.19
N THR A 73 -5.37 1.43 -3.48
CA THR A 73 -5.65 1.93 -2.13
C THR A 73 -5.92 3.43 -2.14
N LEU A 74 -6.97 3.86 -1.44
CA LEU A 74 -7.25 5.27 -1.15
C LEU A 74 -6.85 5.58 0.30
N LEU A 75 -6.09 6.66 0.48
CA LEU A 75 -5.76 7.24 1.78
C LEU A 75 -6.52 8.54 1.95
N ILE A 76 -7.37 8.62 2.98
CA ILE A 76 -8.22 9.78 3.27
C ILE A 76 -7.49 10.67 4.26
N ARG A 77 -7.30 11.94 3.90
CA ARG A 77 -6.58 12.95 4.70
C ARG A 77 -7.50 14.00 5.33
N THR A 78 -8.78 14.04 4.96
CA THR A 78 -9.80 14.80 5.67
C THR A 78 -10.24 14.04 6.92
N GLU A 79 -10.22 14.70 8.08
CA GLU A 79 -10.68 14.12 9.35
C GLU A 79 -12.19 13.86 9.31
N HIS A 80 -12.61 12.66 9.73
CA HIS A 80 -14.00 12.24 9.86
C HIS A 80 -14.17 11.38 11.13
N PRO A 81 -15.34 11.37 11.78
CA PRO A 81 -15.68 10.40 12.82
C PRO A 81 -15.58 8.95 12.31
N GLU A 82 -15.13 8.03 13.17
CA GLU A 82 -14.89 6.63 12.77
C GLU A 82 -16.17 5.89 12.39
N GLU A 83 -17.31 6.27 12.97
CA GLU A 83 -18.62 5.73 12.61
C GLU A 83 -18.98 5.97 11.13
N GLU A 84 -18.42 7.00 10.50
CA GLU A 84 -18.69 7.35 9.10
C GLU A 84 -17.73 6.64 8.11
N TYR A 85 -16.62 6.06 8.60
CA TYR A 85 -15.58 5.47 7.75
C TYR A 85 -16.11 4.40 6.79
N ARG A 86 -17.02 3.55 7.26
CA ARG A 86 -17.62 2.45 6.47
C ARG A 86 -18.44 2.99 5.30
N ASP A 87 -19.19 4.06 5.50
CA ASP A 87 -20.08 4.62 4.48
C ASP A 87 -19.34 5.51 3.49
N ILE A 88 -18.35 6.28 3.98
CA ILE A 88 -17.38 6.96 3.11
C ILE A 88 -16.68 5.94 2.21
N ALA A 89 -16.12 4.86 2.79
CA ALA A 89 -15.38 3.86 2.05
C ALA A 89 -16.23 3.15 0.99
N ARG A 90 -17.46 2.74 1.34
CA ARG A 90 -18.43 2.14 0.41
C ARG A 90 -18.68 3.04 -0.81
N GLN A 91 -18.94 4.33 -0.59
CA GLN A 91 -19.18 5.26 -1.69
C GLN A 91 -17.92 5.46 -2.55
N ILE A 92 -16.74 5.69 -1.94
CA ILE A 92 -15.56 6.03 -2.73
C ILE A 92 -14.93 4.86 -3.49
N MET A 93 -15.02 3.63 -2.96
CA MET A 93 -14.52 2.42 -3.64
C MET A 93 -15.38 2.01 -4.84
N ALA A 94 -16.62 2.49 -4.92
CA ALA A 94 -17.57 2.14 -5.97
C ALA A 94 -17.03 2.47 -7.37
N TYR A 95 -17.50 1.72 -8.37
CA TYR A 95 -17.05 1.82 -9.76
C TYR A 95 -17.37 3.19 -10.36
N GLU A 96 -18.56 3.71 -10.04
CA GLU A 96 -19.09 5.02 -10.39
C GLU A 96 -18.40 6.21 -9.71
N HIS A 97 -17.42 5.95 -8.83
CA HIS A 97 -16.73 6.98 -8.06
C HIS A 97 -15.21 6.95 -8.29
N LEU A 98 -14.38 6.53 -7.32
CA LEU A 98 -12.91 6.51 -7.46
C LEU A 98 -12.35 5.13 -7.82
N HIS A 99 -13.18 4.09 -7.75
CA HIS A 99 -12.87 2.68 -8.04
C HIS A 99 -11.56 2.17 -7.42
N ALA A 100 -11.66 1.60 -6.23
CA ALA A 100 -10.53 1.13 -5.43
C ALA A 100 -10.85 -0.19 -4.73
N GLU A 101 -9.80 -0.93 -4.35
CA GLU A 101 -9.91 -2.18 -3.58
C GLU A 101 -9.97 -1.91 -2.08
N GLN A 102 -9.32 -0.83 -1.61
CA GLN A 102 -9.12 -0.56 -0.18
C GLN A 102 -9.18 0.94 0.16
N VAL A 103 -9.61 1.25 1.40
CA VAL A 103 -9.67 2.61 1.96
C VAL A 103 -9.12 2.61 3.39
N GLY A 104 -8.15 3.50 3.64
CA GLY A 104 -7.67 3.81 4.99
C GLY A 104 -7.76 5.31 5.28
N PHE A 105 -8.03 5.63 6.53
CA PHE A 105 -8.13 7.00 7.05
C PHE A 105 -6.86 7.33 7.80
N VAL A 106 -6.18 8.40 7.37
CA VAL A 106 -4.92 8.86 7.93
C VAL A 106 -5.22 9.75 9.13
N GLN A 107 -4.64 9.41 10.27
CA GLN A 107 -4.78 10.14 11.53
C GLN A 107 -3.39 10.49 12.09
N LYS A 108 -3.36 11.44 13.03
CA LYS A 108 -2.21 11.62 13.92
C LYS A 108 -2.13 10.41 14.85
N SER A 109 -0.92 9.96 15.15
CA SER A 109 -0.70 8.87 16.11
C SER A 109 -1.10 9.28 17.52
N GLU A 110 -1.76 8.36 18.23
CA GLU A 110 -1.96 8.44 19.69
C GLU A 110 -0.71 7.99 20.44
N SER A 111 0.07 7.09 19.84
CA SER A 111 1.35 6.62 20.38
C SER A 111 2.48 7.62 20.10
N PRO A 112 3.32 7.99 21.08
CA PRO A 112 4.48 8.84 20.86
C PRO A 112 5.60 8.14 20.06
N ASP A 113 5.54 6.81 19.92
CA ASP A 113 6.55 5.98 19.25
C ASP A 113 6.21 5.69 17.76
N ALA A 114 5.12 6.25 17.23
CA ALA A 114 4.74 6.12 15.82
C ALA A 114 4.61 7.49 15.13
N ASP A 115 5.09 7.54 13.89
CA ASP A 115 5.16 8.76 13.08
C ASP A 115 3.77 9.17 12.57
N ILE A 116 2.91 8.17 12.29
CA ILE A 116 1.59 8.37 11.67
C ILE A 116 0.64 7.20 12.00
N SER A 117 -0.68 7.43 11.93
CA SER A 117 -1.70 6.42 12.23
C SER A 117 -2.64 6.17 11.06
N LEU A 118 -3.11 4.92 10.95
CA LEU A 118 -3.96 4.43 9.87
C LEU A 118 -5.12 3.60 10.42
N ARG A 119 -6.35 4.04 10.18
CA ARG A 119 -7.56 3.27 10.49
C ARG A 119 -8.19 2.78 9.19
N MET A 120 -8.25 1.46 9.01
CA MET A 120 -8.92 0.85 7.86
C MET A 120 -10.44 0.90 8.02
N ALA A 121 -11.16 1.03 6.90
CA ALA A 121 -12.61 1.22 6.93
C ALA A 121 -13.41 0.06 7.57
N GLY A 122 -12.88 -1.17 7.57
CA GLY A 122 -13.49 -2.33 8.25
C GLY A 122 -12.89 -2.62 9.63
N GLY A 123 -11.97 -1.80 10.14
CA GLY A 123 -11.23 -2.02 11.38
C GLY A 123 -10.13 -3.10 11.28
N GLU A 124 -9.87 -3.61 10.07
CA GLU A 124 -8.87 -4.64 9.80
C GLU A 124 -7.43 -4.09 9.78
N PHE A 125 -6.46 -5.01 9.72
CA PHE A 125 -5.08 -4.68 9.39
C PHE A 125 -4.84 -4.92 7.89
N CYS A 126 -4.22 -3.96 7.21
CA CYS A 126 -3.86 -4.11 5.80
C CYS A 126 -2.42 -3.66 5.49
N GLY A 127 -1.56 -4.61 5.14
CA GLY A 127 -0.17 -4.32 4.74
C GLY A 127 -0.04 -3.46 3.48
N ASN A 128 -0.95 -3.58 2.51
CA ASN A 128 -0.92 -2.75 1.29
C ASN A 128 -1.13 -1.27 1.64
N ALA A 129 -2.11 -0.98 2.51
CA ALA A 129 -2.39 0.38 2.97
C ALA A 129 -1.28 0.93 3.87
N CYS A 130 -0.60 0.09 4.66
CA CYS A 130 0.60 0.49 5.41
C CYS A 130 1.75 0.89 4.49
N MET A 131 2.06 0.09 3.47
CA MET A 131 3.06 0.44 2.45
C MET A 131 2.67 1.71 1.69
N ALA A 132 1.38 1.87 1.35
CA ALA A 132 0.87 3.07 0.70
C ALA A 132 1.07 4.33 1.57
N LEU A 133 0.77 4.26 2.86
CA LEU A 133 0.97 5.38 3.77
C LEU A 133 2.46 5.69 3.96
N ALA A 134 3.30 4.67 4.19
CA ALA A 134 4.75 4.87 4.31
C ALA A 134 5.38 5.47 3.04
N ALA A 135 4.93 5.06 1.84
CA ALA A 135 5.34 5.65 0.57
C ALA A 135 4.88 7.11 0.42
N LEU A 136 3.67 7.44 0.89
CA LEU A 136 3.16 8.81 0.90
C LEU A 136 3.97 9.70 1.86
N THR A 137 4.21 9.26 3.11
CA THR A 137 5.04 9.97 4.08
C THR A 137 6.44 10.23 3.53
N ALA A 138 7.08 9.22 2.92
CA ALA A 138 8.38 9.37 2.28
C ALA A 138 8.37 10.32 1.05
N ALA A 139 7.23 10.46 0.36
CA ALA A 139 7.07 11.42 -0.71
C ALA A 139 6.91 12.85 -0.19
N GLU A 140 6.10 13.04 0.86
CA GLU A 140 5.83 14.33 1.51
C GLU A 140 7.08 14.87 2.24
N GLU A 141 7.93 14.00 2.80
CA GLU A 141 9.26 14.37 3.33
C GLU A 141 10.35 14.55 2.25
N GLY A 142 10.04 14.29 0.99
CA GLY A 142 10.96 14.53 -0.13
C GLY A 142 12.13 13.55 -0.23
N LEU A 143 11.94 12.28 0.14
CA LEU A 143 12.99 11.24 0.18
C LEU A 143 13.83 11.19 -1.11
N ASP A 144 15.16 11.28 -0.93
CA ASP A 144 16.15 11.13 -1.99
C ASP A 144 16.14 9.72 -2.63
N PRO A 145 16.29 9.58 -3.96
CA PRO A 145 16.41 8.29 -4.61
C PRO A 145 17.53 7.41 -4.02
N GLY A 146 17.24 6.14 -3.77
CA GLY A 146 18.19 5.16 -3.22
C GLY A 146 18.48 5.30 -1.71
N ARG A 147 18.07 6.39 -1.06
CA ARG A 147 18.18 6.54 0.40
C ARG A 147 17.05 5.76 1.09
N PRO A 148 17.35 4.96 2.14
CA PRO A 148 16.32 4.34 2.96
C PRO A 148 15.75 5.34 3.97
N MET A 149 14.44 5.27 4.16
CA MET A 149 13.70 5.91 5.25
C MET A 149 12.98 4.82 6.07
N LYS A 150 12.86 5.01 7.38
CA LYS A 150 12.02 4.17 8.24
C LYS A 150 10.77 4.98 8.61
N VAL A 151 9.60 4.40 8.43
CA VAL A 151 8.31 4.93 8.91
C VAL A 151 7.74 3.92 9.91
N VAL A 152 7.30 4.38 11.07
CA VAL A 152 6.64 3.58 12.10
C VAL A 152 5.16 3.97 12.15
N LEU A 153 4.28 3.01 11.92
CA LEU A 153 2.85 3.22 11.78
C LEU A 153 2.08 2.61 12.94
N GLU A 154 1.15 3.36 13.51
CA GLU A 154 0.03 2.82 14.28
C GLU A 154 -1.07 2.39 13.29
N VAL A 155 -1.64 1.19 13.43
CA VAL A 155 -2.59 0.65 12.45
C VAL A 155 -3.74 -0.12 13.12
N SER A 156 -4.96 0.02 12.62
CA SER A 156 -6.09 -0.84 13.02
C SER A 156 -5.80 -2.33 12.79
N GLY A 157 -6.50 -3.20 13.54
CA GLY A 157 -6.39 -4.66 13.41
C GLY A 157 -5.11 -5.31 13.94
N THR A 158 -4.14 -4.52 14.45
CA THR A 158 -2.95 -4.99 15.17
C THR A 158 -2.78 -4.19 16.47
N LYS A 159 -2.16 -4.81 17.48
CA LYS A 159 -1.79 -4.13 18.75
C LYS A 159 -0.40 -3.52 18.72
N GLY A 160 0.49 -4.06 17.89
CA GLY A 160 1.87 -3.63 17.77
C GLY A 160 2.05 -2.60 16.65
N LEU A 161 2.99 -1.69 16.84
CA LEU A 161 3.43 -0.76 15.80
C LEU A 161 4.04 -1.51 14.62
N VAL A 162 3.83 -0.97 13.43
CA VAL A 162 4.20 -1.58 12.16
C VAL A 162 5.35 -0.77 11.57
N MET A 163 6.49 -1.41 11.32
CA MET A 163 7.67 -0.73 10.76
C MET A 163 7.74 -0.96 9.25
N CYS A 164 7.89 0.12 8.48
CA CYS A 164 8.15 0.08 7.05
C CYS A 164 9.50 0.73 6.74
N HIS A 165 10.37 0.04 6.01
CA HIS A 165 11.49 0.67 5.31
C HIS A 165 11.06 1.04 3.90
N VAL A 166 11.37 2.27 3.48
CA VAL A 166 10.98 2.82 2.19
C VAL A 166 12.24 3.27 1.46
N VAL A 167 12.39 2.85 0.20
CA VAL A 167 13.45 3.32 -0.71
C VAL A 167 12.79 3.82 -1.99
N LYS A 168 13.03 5.09 -2.34
CA LYS A 168 12.56 5.65 -3.62
C LYS A 168 13.41 5.13 -4.77
N GLN A 169 12.77 4.54 -5.78
CA GLN A 169 13.40 3.99 -6.98
C GLN A 169 12.70 4.52 -8.23
N GLY A 170 13.34 5.48 -8.91
CA GLY A 170 12.73 6.19 -10.03
C GLY A 170 11.44 6.91 -9.61
N ASN A 171 10.30 6.48 -10.18
CA ASN A 171 8.96 7.00 -9.89
C ASN A 171 8.15 6.09 -8.94
N GLU A 172 8.79 5.11 -8.31
CA GLU A 172 8.18 4.18 -7.37
C GLU A 172 8.83 4.26 -5.98
N TYR A 173 8.15 3.71 -4.99
CA TYR A 173 8.64 3.49 -3.64
C TYR A 173 8.64 1.98 -3.39
N VAL A 174 9.81 1.41 -3.11
CA VAL A 174 9.93 0.02 -2.67
C VAL A 174 9.81 0.02 -1.16
N CYS A 175 8.81 -0.69 -0.65
CA CYS A 175 8.45 -0.74 0.76
C CYS A 175 8.68 -2.14 1.30
N GLU A 176 9.62 -2.30 2.25
CA GLU A 176 9.73 -3.50 3.08
C GLU A 176 8.96 -3.28 4.38
N LEU A 177 7.89 -4.05 4.60
CA LEU A 177 6.99 -3.92 5.74
C LEU A 177 7.16 -5.12 6.69
N ALA A 178 7.41 -4.84 7.97
CA ALA A 178 7.32 -5.82 9.04
C ALA A 178 5.85 -6.19 9.28
N MET A 179 5.53 -7.48 9.15
CA MET A 179 4.16 -7.98 9.28
C MET A 179 3.95 -8.63 10.65
N PRO A 180 2.73 -8.57 11.23
CA PRO A 180 2.38 -9.36 12.40
C PRO A 180 2.73 -10.84 12.17
N THR A 181 3.29 -11.50 13.17
CA THR A 181 3.48 -12.96 13.13
C THR A 181 2.16 -13.65 13.47
N PRO A 182 1.79 -14.74 12.78
CA PRO A 182 0.64 -15.53 13.18
C PRO A 182 0.97 -16.31 14.45
N TRP A 183 0.01 -16.40 15.38
CA TRP A 183 0.17 -17.16 16.61
C TRP A 183 -0.03 -18.67 16.40
N ALA A 184 -0.61 -19.09 15.27
CA ALA A 184 -0.66 -20.48 14.86
C ALA A 184 -0.68 -20.65 13.33
N VAL A 185 -0.08 -21.74 12.86
CA VAL A 185 -0.23 -22.30 11.51
C VAL A 185 -0.60 -23.78 11.66
N GLU A 186 -1.77 -24.16 11.14
CA GLU A 186 -2.39 -25.46 11.41
C GLU A 186 -2.87 -26.12 10.13
N SER A 187 -2.52 -27.39 9.91
CA SER A 187 -3.03 -28.19 8.78
C SER A 187 -4.55 -28.33 8.87
N VAL A 188 -5.27 -28.13 7.76
CA VAL A 188 -6.73 -28.36 7.70
C VAL A 188 -7.13 -29.22 6.52
N THR A 189 -8.17 -30.03 6.72
CA THR A 189 -8.86 -30.75 5.65
C THR A 189 -10.12 -30.00 5.28
N LEU A 190 -10.13 -29.39 4.09
CA LEU A 190 -11.29 -28.65 3.58
C LEU A 190 -12.28 -29.63 2.92
N THR A 191 -13.47 -29.75 3.51
CA THR A 191 -14.50 -30.70 3.08
C THR A 191 -15.22 -30.29 1.78
N ASP A 192 -15.03 -29.05 1.32
CA ASP A 192 -15.60 -28.53 0.07
C ASP A 192 -14.73 -28.84 -1.17
N GLY A 193 -13.56 -29.47 -1.01
CA GLY A 193 -12.72 -29.93 -2.13
C GLY A 193 -12.13 -28.76 -2.94
N VAL A 194 -11.72 -27.71 -2.26
CA VAL A 194 -10.92 -26.61 -2.81
C VAL A 194 -9.45 -27.00 -2.69
N GLY A 195 -8.81 -27.35 -3.83
CA GLY A 195 -7.38 -27.63 -3.88
C GLY A 195 -6.92 -28.90 -3.14
N GLY A 196 -5.62 -28.92 -2.82
CA GLY A 196 -4.92 -30.00 -2.13
C GLY A 196 -4.56 -29.63 -0.69
N ARG A 197 -3.26 -29.65 -0.36
CA ARG A 197 -2.77 -29.33 1.00
C ARG A 197 -3.23 -27.93 1.40
N SER A 198 -3.82 -27.83 2.59
CA SER A 198 -4.38 -26.58 3.10
C SER A 198 -3.97 -26.35 4.55
N ALA A 199 -3.83 -25.09 4.95
CA ALA A 199 -3.55 -24.69 6.33
C ALA A 199 -4.27 -23.40 6.71
N LEU A 200 -4.72 -23.31 7.97
CA LEU A 200 -5.14 -22.05 8.58
C LEU A 200 -3.91 -21.32 9.14
N VAL A 201 -3.86 -20.01 8.94
CA VAL A 201 -2.85 -19.09 9.45
C VAL A 201 -3.57 -18.04 10.29
N ARG A 202 -3.30 -18.01 11.59
CA ARG A 202 -4.14 -17.35 12.59
C ARG A 202 -3.46 -16.13 13.21
N TYR A 203 -4.15 -15.00 13.20
CA TYR A 203 -3.71 -13.74 13.79
C TYR A 203 -4.70 -13.28 14.87
N ASP A 204 -4.40 -12.20 15.59
CA ASP A 204 -5.25 -11.68 16.67
C ASP A 204 -6.66 -11.28 16.20
N ASN A 205 -6.77 -10.65 15.02
CA ASN A 205 -8.05 -10.15 14.47
C ASN A 205 -8.24 -10.49 12.98
N SER A 206 -7.50 -11.46 12.45
CA SER A 206 -7.68 -11.94 11.08
C SER A 206 -7.34 -13.43 10.93
N LEU A 207 -7.90 -14.04 9.90
CA LEU A 207 -7.71 -15.46 9.59
C LEU A 207 -7.42 -15.63 8.11
N HIS A 208 -6.33 -16.32 7.78
CA HIS A 208 -6.07 -16.73 6.40
C HIS A 208 -6.15 -18.25 6.28
N VAL A 209 -6.58 -18.75 5.11
CA VAL A 209 -6.43 -20.15 4.72
C VAL A 209 -5.60 -20.21 3.45
N VAL A 210 -4.45 -20.88 3.51
CA VAL A 210 -3.61 -21.16 2.34
C VAL A 210 -4.02 -22.51 1.77
N ILE A 211 -4.23 -22.57 0.46
CA ILE A 211 -4.73 -23.74 -0.26
C ILE A 211 -3.86 -23.98 -1.49
N GLU A 212 -3.17 -25.11 -1.55
CA GLU A 212 -2.36 -25.48 -2.71
C GLU A 212 -3.24 -25.91 -3.89
N THR A 213 -3.31 -25.10 -4.95
CA THR A 213 -4.06 -25.38 -6.18
C THR A 213 -3.53 -24.60 -7.39
N GLY A 214 -3.28 -25.31 -8.49
CA GLY A 214 -3.10 -24.72 -9.82
C GLY A 214 -4.41 -24.45 -10.57
N ARG A 215 -5.57 -24.85 -10.00
CA ARG A 215 -6.90 -24.64 -10.59
C ARG A 215 -7.50 -23.34 -10.07
N LEU A 216 -7.94 -22.49 -11.00
CA LEU A 216 -8.59 -21.19 -10.75
C LEU A 216 -9.92 -21.04 -11.54
N ASP A 217 -10.52 -22.17 -11.91
CA ASP A 217 -11.82 -22.23 -12.57
C ASP A 217 -12.95 -21.68 -11.69
N GLN A 218 -14.10 -21.36 -12.31
CA GLN A 218 -15.22 -20.72 -11.64
C GLN A 218 -15.71 -21.51 -10.42
N VAL A 219 -15.75 -22.85 -10.47
CA VAL A 219 -16.20 -23.69 -9.37
C VAL A 219 -15.26 -23.58 -8.17
N ILE A 220 -13.94 -23.55 -8.40
CA ILE A 220 -12.96 -23.31 -7.33
C ILE A 220 -13.12 -21.91 -6.73
N ARG A 221 -13.38 -20.88 -7.56
CA ARG A 221 -13.58 -19.51 -7.10
C ARG A 221 -14.85 -19.35 -6.25
N GLU A 222 -15.98 -19.90 -6.69
CA GLU A 222 -17.26 -19.87 -5.95
C GLU A 222 -17.16 -20.60 -4.60
N LYS A 223 -16.44 -21.73 -4.56
CA LYS A 223 -16.17 -22.44 -3.30
C LYS A 223 -15.26 -21.62 -2.37
N ALA A 224 -14.21 -20.99 -2.89
CA ALA A 224 -13.34 -20.10 -2.10
C ALA A 224 -14.12 -18.91 -1.50
N GLN A 225 -15.03 -18.30 -2.28
CA GLN A 225 -15.93 -17.24 -1.79
C GLN A 225 -16.88 -17.76 -0.72
N SER A 226 -17.47 -18.94 -0.93
CA SER A 226 -18.33 -19.61 0.06
C SER A 226 -17.58 -19.92 1.35
N LEU A 227 -16.32 -20.37 1.25
CA LEU A 227 -15.45 -20.64 2.40
C LEU A 227 -15.10 -19.37 3.17
N ALA A 228 -14.74 -18.28 2.48
CA ALA A 228 -14.42 -16.99 3.12
C ALA A 228 -15.60 -16.46 3.94
N VAL A 229 -16.81 -16.44 3.35
CA VAL A 229 -18.04 -16.00 4.04
C VAL A 229 -18.42 -16.95 5.19
N ARG A 230 -18.24 -18.27 5.01
CA ARG A 230 -18.48 -19.26 6.07
C ARG A 230 -17.56 -19.02 7.27
N LEU A 231 -16.27 -18.87 7.03
CA LEU A 231 -15.27 -18.58 8.06
C LEU A 231 -15.53 -17.25 8.75
N GLY A 232 -15.91 -16.19 8.01
CA GLY A 232 -16.25 -14.88 8.59
C GLY A 232 -17.52 -14.86 9.45
N ARG A 233 -18.38 -15.88 9.34
CA ARG A 233 -19.53 -16.10 10.23
C ARG A 233 -19.18 -16.98 11.44
N THR A 234 -18.24 -17.91 11.29
CA THR A 234 -17.80 -18.82 12.35
C THR A 234 -16.79 -18.17 13.30
N TRP A 235 -15.92 -17.30 12.78
CA TRP A 235 -14.85 -16.65 13.52
C TRP A 235 -15.14 -15.15 13.64
N ASN A 236 -15.11 -14.64 14.87
CA ASN A 236 -15.25 -13.20 15.14
C ASN A 236 -13.93 -12.47 14.82
N VAL A 237 -13.68 -12.23 13.53
CA VAL A 237 -12.47 -11.57 13.00
C VAL A 237 -12.83 -10.46 12.01
N SER A 238 -12.02 -9.40 11.98
CA SER A 238 -12.18 -8.27 11.03
C SER A 238 -11.94 -8.64 9.56
N LEU A 239 -11.11 -9.66 9.29
CA LEU A 239 -10.73 -10.08 7.95
C LEU A 239 -10.56 -11.59 7.86
N VAL A 240 -11.11 -12.17 6.78
CA VAL A 240 -10.82 -13.53 6.34
C VAL A 240 -10.21 -13.50 4.95
N GLY A 241 -9.09 -14.18 4.72
CA GLY A 241 -8.54 -14.35 3.37
C GLY A 241 -8.41 -15.81 2.95
N VAL A 242 -8.74 -16.10 1.69
CA VAL A 242 -8.54 -17.42 1.05
C VAL A 242 -7.45 -17.27 -0.01
N MET A 243 -6.34 -17.97 0.21
CA MET A 243 -5.08 -17.82 -0.52
C MET A 243 -4.87 -19.03 -1.41
N LEU A 244 -5.37 -18.95 -2.65
CA LEU A 244 -5.19 -20.02 -3.64
C LEU A 244 -3.79 -19.93 -4.24
N TYR A 245 -2.93 -20.89 -3.92
CA TYR A 245 -1.50 -20.85 -4.23
C TYR A 245 -1.09 -22.01 -5.13
N ASP A 246 -0.49 -21.74 -6.29
CA ASP A 246 0.11 -22.74 -7.15
C ASP A 246 1.61 -22.89 -6.85
N PRO A 247 2.04 -23.98 -6.19
CA PRO A 247 3.46 -24.19 -5.86
C PRO A 247 4.35 -24.40 -7.10
N ASN A 248 3.80 -24.68 -8.29
CA ASN A 248 4.58 -24.90 -9.50
C ASN A 248 5.01 -23.59 -10.17
N SER A 249 4.13 -22.59 -10.15
CA SER A 249 4.36 -21.25 -10.73
C SER A 249 4.70 -20.18 -9.69
N ASN A 250 4.61 -20.51 -8.39
CA ASN A 250 4.71 -19.58 -7.26
C ASN A 250 3.67 -18.44 -7.33
N CYS A 251 2.53 -18.71 -7.98
CA CYS A 251 1.43 -17.76 -8.15
C CYS A 251 0.44 -17.87 -6.99
N LEU A 252 0.07 -16.72 -6.42
CA LEU A 252 -0.97 -16.57 -5.41
C LEU A 252 -2.14 -15.79 -6.01
N THR A 253 -3.35 -16.35 -5.92
CA THR A 253 -4.61 -15.66 -6.24
C THR A 253 -5.36 -15.39 -4.93
N PRO A 254 -5.23 -14.18 -4.36
CA PRO A 254 -5.83 -13.84 -3.07
C PRO A 254 -7.32 -13.49 -3.21
N LEU A 255 -8.13 -14.03 -2.31
CA LEU A 255 -9.47 -13.55 -2.02
C LEU A 255 -9.51 -12.99 -0.60
N VAL A 256 -10.12 -11.82 -0.41
CA VAL A 256 -10.31 -11.18 0.90
C VAL A 256 -11.80 -10.94 1.15
N HIS A 257 -12.24 -11.25 2.38
CA HIS A 257 -13.56 -10.96 2.90
C HIS A 257 -13.42 -10.10 4.16
N VAL A 258 -14.05 -8.94 4.18
CA VAL A 258 -14.13 -8.05 5.36
C VAL A 258 -15.59 -8.06 5.84
N PRO A 259 -15.95 -8.83 6.90
CA PRO A 259 -17.34 -8.97 7.34
C PRO A 259 -18.01 -7.64 7.68
N ALA A 260 -17.27 -6.69 8.26
CA ALA A 260 -17.77 -5.35 8.57
C ALA A 260 -18.20 -4.54 7.32
N LEU A 261 -17.57 -4.77 6.17
CA LEU A 261 -17.94 -4.11 4.90
C LEU A 261 -18.95 -4.94 4.09
N GLY A 262 -19.08 -6.23 4.37
CA GLY A 262 -19.85 -7.18 3.56
C GLY A 262 -19.17 -7.53 2.23
N SER A 263 -17.92 -7.10 2.03
CA SER A 263 -17.18 -7.25 0.78
C SER A 263 -16.53 -8.63 0.66
N VAL A 264 -16.46 -9.17 -0.56
CA VAL A 264 -15.74 -10.39 -0.92
C VAL A 264 -15.03 -10.14 -2.25
N VAL A 265 -13.73 -9.85 -2.20
CA VAL A 265 -12.95 -9.28 -3.31
C VAL A 265 -11.81 -10.20 -3.68
N TRP A 266 -11.67 -10.49 -4.98
CA TRP A 266 -10.44 -11.08 -5.54
C TRP A 266 -9.44 -9.95 -5.74
N GLU A 267 -8.50 -9.79 -4.80
CA GLU A 267 -7.53 -8.70 -4.83
C GLU A 267 -6.50 -8.89 -5.95
N ARG A 268 -5.95 -7.78 -6.46
CA ARG A 268 -4.85 -7.83 -7.43
C ARG A 268 -3.52 -8.15 -6.74
N GLY A 269 -3.29 -7.61 -5.55
CA GLY A 269 -2.14 -7.92 -4.70
C GLY A 269 -2.55 -7.86 -3.23
N CYS A 270 -1.98 -8.73 -2.40
CA CYS A 270 -2.41 -8.91 -1.01
C CYS A 270 -1.20 -9.11 -0.09
N GLY A 271 -0.76 -8.06 0.59
CA GLY A 271 0.38 -8.13 1.52
C GLY A 271 0.18 -9.12 2.66
N SER A 272 -1.01 -9.15 3.29
CA SER A 272 -1.35 -10.11 4.35
C SER A 272 -1.44 -11.56 3.85
N GLY A 273 -1.95 -11.77 2.63
CA GLY A 273 -1.94 -13.06 1.94
C GLY A 273 -0.53 -13.55 1.64
N THR A 274 0.35 -12.65 1.17
CA THR A 274 1.76 -12.93 0.90
C THR A 274 2.50 -13.31 2.19
N ALA A 275 2.27 -12.57 3.28
CA ALA A 275 2.82 -12.88 4.60
C ALA A 275 2.34 -14.24 5.14
N SER A 276 1.05 -14.54 4.97
CA SER A 276 0.46 -15.82 5.38
C SER A 276 0.99 -17.00 4.57
N LEU A 277 1.23 -16.80 3.27
CA LEU A 277 1.91 -17.78 2.43
C LEU A 277 3.35 -18.01 2.87
N GLY A 278 4.10 -16.94 3.21
CA GLY A 278 5.44 -17.06 3.79
C GLY A 278 5.45 -17.86 5.09
N ALA A 279 4.53 -17.55 6.01
CA ALA A 279 4.34 -18.30 7.26
C ALA A 279 4.04 -19.78 7.01
N TYR A 280 3.13 -20.07 6.09
CA TYR A 280 2.76 -21.42 5.69
C TYR A 280 3.94 -22.20 5.08
N LEU A 281 4.71 -21.58 4.18
CA LEU A 281 5.87 -22.23 3.55
C LEU A 281 6.98 -22.52 4.58
N ALA A 282 7.25 -21.59 5.49
CA ALA A 282 8.23 -21.76 6.55
C ALA A 282 7.82 -22.86 7.55
N TRP A 283 6.55 -22.89 7.95
CA TRP A 283 5.97 -23.98 8.77
C TRP A 283 6.02 -25.33 8.04
N LYS A 284 5.60 -25.39 6.77
CA LYS A 284 5.56 -26.61 5.94
C LYS A 284 6.95 -27.24 5.78
N ASN A 285 7.99 -26.41 5.68
CA ASN A 285 9.37 -26.83 5.45
C ASN A 285 10.21 -26.88 6.73
N ASN A 286 9.67 -26.44 7.88
CA ASN A 286 10.36 -26.30 9.17
C ASN A 286 11.67 -25.48 9.07
N ALA A 287 11.67 -24.41 8.28
CA ALA A 287 12.84 -23.59 7.98
C ALA A 287 12.45 -22.17 7.55
N SER A 288 13.36 -21.20 7.71
CA SER A 288 13.15 -19.84 7.16
C SER A 288 12.98 -19.87 5.64
N VAL A 289 12.12 -19.01 5.10
CA VAL A 289 11.83 -18.91 3.67
C VAL A 289 11.99 -17.47 3.20
N VAL A 290 12.68 -17.28 2.06
CA VAL A 290 12.67 -16.03 1.30
C VAL A 290 12.25 -16.36 -0.12
N THR A 291 11.18 -15.75 -0.63
CA THR A 291 10.65 -16.03 -1.97
C THR A 291 9.91 -14.84 -2.58
N SER A 292 9.72 -14.85 -3.91
CA SER A 292 9.02 -13.81 -4.68
C SER A 292 7.70 -14.36 -5.23
N VAL A 293 6.59 -14.01 -4.58
CA VAL A 293 5.23 -14.50 -4.86
C VAL A 293 4.60 -13.68 -5.98
N ILE A 294 4.19 -14.35 -7.05
CA ILE A 294 3.52 -13.72 -8.21
C ILE A 294 2.03 -13.58 -7.91
N GLN A 295 1.44 -12.41 -8.14
CA GLN A 295 0.01 -12.13 -7.94
C GLN A 295 -0.56 -11.41 -9.19
N PRO A 296 -1.89 -11.35 -9.38
CA PRO A 296 -2.51 -10.73 -10.56
C PRO A 296 -2.10 -9.26 -10.82
N GLY A 297 -1.69 -8.55 -9.78
CA GLY A 297 -1.24 -7.15 -9.79
C GLY A 297 0.27 -6.93 -9.85
N GLY A 298 1.08 -7.99 -9.71
CA GLY A 298 2.53 -7.90 -9.67
C GLY A 298 3.15 -8.90 -8.70
N THR A 299 4.45 -8.76 -8.45
CA THR A 299 5.21 -9.66 -7.56
C THR A 299 5.46 -8.97 -6.23
N MET A 300 5.28 -9.70 -5.13
CA MET A 300 5.70 -9.31 -3.78
C MET A 300 6.76 -10.27 -3.27
N LYS A 301 7.80 -9.78 -2.58
CA LYS A 301 8.70 -10.68 -1.84
C LYS A 301 8.12 -10.94 -0.45
N VAL A 302 8.46 -12.09 0.11
CA VAL A 302 8.25 -12.40 1.52
C VAL A 302 9.50 -13.05 2.10
N ALA A 303 9.87 -12.62 3.29
CA ALA A 303 10.84 -13.29 4.16
C ALA A 303 10.11 -13.70 5.44
N ALA A 304 10.07 -15.00 5.72
CA ALA A 304 9.53 -15.57 6.95
C ALA A 304 10.66 -16.26 7.70
N ASP A 305 11.02 -15.71 8.87
CA ASP A 305 12.09 -16.21 9.72
C ASP A 305 11.54 -17.27 10.67
N CYS A 306 12.19 -18.44 10.71
CA CYS A 306 11.78 -19.58 11.52
C CYS A 306 12.99 -20.16 12.27
N VAL A 307 12.88 -20.22 13.60
CA VAL A 307 13.91 -20.76 14.50
C VAL A 307 13.31 -21.93 15.27
N GLN A 308 13.91 -23.12 15.13
CA GLN A 308 13.45 -24.35 15.80
C GLN A 308 11.95 -24.67 15.56
N GLY A 309 11.42 -24.34 14.38
CA GLY A 309 10.01 -24.55 14.02
C GLY A 309 9.05 -23.45 14.48
N VAL A 310 9.54 -22.43 15.18
CA VAL A 310 8.76 -21.27 15.62
C VAL A 310 9.00 -20.09 14.66
N LEU A 311 7.92 -19.47 14.18
CA LEU A 311 8.00 -18.23 13.39
C LEU A 311 8.42 -17.07 14.30
N THR A 312 9.54 -16.42 13.98
CA THR A 312 10.11 -15.31 14.78
C THR A 312 9.94 -13.94 14.12
N GLY A 313 9.66 -13.90 12.82
CA GLY A 313 9.41 -12.65 12.09
C GLY A 313 8.90 -12.89 10.69
N ILE A 314 8.14 -11.94 10.15
CA ILE A 314 7.72 -11.92 8.74
C ILE A 314 7.90 -10.51 8.20
N ARG A 315 8.48 -10.40 7.01
CA ARG A 315 8.58 -9.15 6.23
C ARG A 315 8.03 -9.40 4.82
N ILE A 316 7.35 -8.41 4.26
CA ILE A 316 6.96 -8.39 2.85
C ILE A 316 7.62 -7.21 2.15
N GLU A 317 7.93 -7.34 0.86
CA GLU A 317 8.42 -6.24 0.04
C GLU A 317 7.50 -6.04 -1.17
N GLY A 318 7.08 -4.80 -1.42
CA GLY A 318 6.24 -4.44 -2.56
C GLY A 318 6.55 -3.05 -3.11
N ALA A 319 6.30 -2.85 -4.40
CA ALA A 319 6.42 -1.55 -5.06
C ALA A 319 5.09 -0.77 -4.97
N VAL A 320 5.20 0.52 -4.66
CA VAL A 320 4.08 1.47 -4.54
C VAL A 320 4.27 2.63 -5.50
N ARG A 321 3.19 3.01 -6.19
CA ARG A 321 3.10 4.27 -6.95
C ARG A 321 2.05 5.17 -6.33
N ILE A 322 2.31 6.47 -6.28
CA ILE A 322 1.28 7.50 -6.11
C ILE A 322 0.61 7.67 -7.48
N VAL A 323 -0.72 7.53 -7.54
CA VAL A 323 -1.49 7.49 -8.80
C VAL A 323 -2.23 8.80 -9.04
N ALA A 324 -2.87 9.33 -8.01
CA ALA A 324 -3.62 10.58 -8.06
C ALA A 324 -3.75 11.20 -6.68
N GLU A 325 -3.98 12.51 -6.63
CA GLU A 325 -4.31 13.26 -5.42
C GLU A 325 -5.44 14.22 -5.75
N GLY A 326 -6.40 14.40 -4.84
CA GLY A 326 -7.50 15.32 -5.10
C GLY A 326 -8.61 15.32 -4.08
N LYS A 327 -9.79 15.72 -4.56
CA LYS A 327 -11.01 15.90 -3.79
C LYS A 327 -12.15 15.12 -4.43
N ALA A 328 -12.89 14.41 -3.60
CA ALA A 328 -14.10 13.69 -3.93
C ALA A 328 -15.31 14.38 -3.30
N TYR A 329 -16.50 14.13 -3.87
CA TYR A 329 -17.75 14.75 -3.44
C TYR A 329 -18.80 13.67 -3.22
N LEU A 330 -18.99 13.28 -1.95
CA LEU A 330 -19.96 12.25 -1.56
C LEU A 330 -21.35 12.84 -1.36
N GLN A 331 -22.38 12.04 -1.66
CA GLN A 331 -23.75 12.41 -1.32
C GLN A 331 -23.95 12.21 0.18
N VAL A 332 -24.46 13.25 0.86
CA VAL A 332 -24.93 13.15 2.24
C VAL A 332 -26.31 12.51 2.20
N ALA A 333 -26.49 11.40 2.91
CA ALA A 333 -27.75 10.68 3.05
C ALA A 333 -28.69 11.36 4.08
#